data_AF-A0A800F2A5-F1
#
_entry.id   AF-A0A800F2A5-F1
#
_cell.length_a   1.000
_cell.length_b   1.000
_cell.length_c   1.000
_cell.angle_alpha   90.00
_cell.angle_beta   90.00
_cell.angle_gamma   90.00
#
_symmetry.space_group_name_H-M   'P 1'
#
loop_
_entity.id
_entity.type
_entity.pdbx_description
1 polymer ?
#
loop_
_entity_poly.entity_id
_entity_poly.type
_entity_poly.pdbx_seq_one_letter_code
_entity_poly.pdbx_strand_id
1 'polypeptide(L)'
;MNKTYCNWISFLDSDDTWHQDKIEKQIQKINENPDALICHTDEIWYRYGKIQNQQKKHKKFGGYIFKQCLPFCIISPSSVIINRKVFNEVGLFDFL
;
A
#
# COMPACT_ATOMS: atom_id res chain seq x y z
N MET A 1 12.86 -9.82 -0.19
CA MET A 1 11.81 -10.41 -1.05
C MET A 1 11.95 -11.91 -1.32
N ASN A 2 13.00 -12.60 -0.84
CA ASN A 2 13.25 -14.02 -1.16
C ASN A 2 12.54 -15.03 -0.25
N LYS A 3 11.66 -14.56 0.66
CA LYS A 3 10.92 -15.42 1.62
C LYS A 3 9.49 -15.76 1.17
N THR A 4 9.02 -15.17 0.08
CA THR A 4 7.70 -15.46 -0.49
C THR A 4 7.82 -15.77 -1.98
N TYR A 5 6.97 -16.67 -2.46
CA TYR A 5 6.87 -17.07 -3.87
C TYR A 5 5.64 -16.47 -4.57
N CYS A 6 4.82 -15.70 -3.84
CA CYS A 6 3.61 -15.09 -4.40
C CYS A 6 3.95 -13.98 -5.41
N ASN A 7 3.10 -13.80 -6.42
CA ASN A 7 3.24 -12.72 -7.40
C ASN A 7 2.85 -11.35 -6.82
N TRP A 8 1.99 -11.34 -5.81
CA TRP A 8 1.56 -10.14 -5.10
C TRP A 8 2.17 -10.14 -3.71
N ILE A 9 2.75 -9.00 -3.33
CA ILE A 9 3.52 -8.86 -2.10
C ILE A 9 2.97 -7.65 -1.35
N SER A 10 2.52 -7.89 -0.12
CA SER A 10 2.05 -6.88 0.82
C SER A 10 3.09 -6.69 1.93
N PHE A 11 3.10 -5.49 2.50
CA PHE A 11 4.01 -5.12 3.59
C PHE A 11 3.17 -4.82 4.83
N LEU A 12 3.70 -5.16 6.00
CA LEU A 12 3.06 -4.88 7.28
C LEU A 12 4.13 -4.47 8.26
N ASP A 13 4.08 -3.21 8.68
CA ASP A 13 4.93 -2.70 9.74
C ASP A 13 4.52 -3.34 11.08
N SER A 14 5.48 -3.58 11.96
CA SER A 14 5.27 -4.39 13.19
C SER A 14 4.32 -3.75 14.21
N ASP A 15 4.08 -2.44 14.08
CA ASP A 15 3.19 -1.64 14.91
C ASP A 15 1.81 -1.42 14.30
N ASP A 16 1.56 -1.93 13.10
CA ASP A 16 0.29 -1.85 12.40
C ASP A 16 -0.55 -3.13 12.50
N THR A 17 -1.84 -3.02 12.19
CA THR A 17 -2.75 -4.17 12.04
C THR A 17 -3.67 -3.96 10.85
N TRP A 18 -3.89 -5.01 10.07
CA TRP A 18 -4.84 -4.96 8.97
C TRP A 18 -6.26 -5.24 9.42
N HIS A 19 -7.21 -4.59 8.74
CA HIS A 19 -8.60 -5.01 8.80
C HIS A 19 -8.74 -6.41 8.19
N GLN A 20 -9.61 -7.24 8.77
CA GLN A 20 -9.75 -8.67 8.43
C GLN A 20 -10.03 -8.93 6.94
N ASP A 21 -10.69 -8.00 6.26
CA ASP A 21 -11.11 -8.13 4.86
C ASP A 21 -10.19 -7.38 3.87
N LYS A 22 -9.07 -6.79 4.33
CA LYS A 22 -8.18 -5.95 3.51
C LYS A 22 -7.69 -6.71 2.27
N ILE A 23 -7.14 -7.90 2.48
CA ILE A 23 -6.51 -8.69 1.41
C ILE A 23 -7.55 -9.13 0.39
N GLU A 24 -8.69 -9.65 0.83
CA GLU A 24 -9.79 -10.06 -0.05
C GLU A 24 -10.25 -8.91 -0.95
N LYS A 25 -10.52 -7.74 -0.37
CA LYS A 25 -10.94 -6.55 -1.12
C LYS A 25 -9.88 -6.05 -2.10
N GLN A 26 -8.61 -6.05 -1.71
CA GLN A 26 -7.52 -5.64 -2.62
C GLN A 26 -7.35 -6.62 -3.79
N ILE A 27 -7.43 -7.93 -3.54
CA ILE A 27 -7.35 -8.95 -4.60
C ILE A 27 -8.54 -8.83 -5.56
N GLN A 28 -9.75 -8.60 -5.05
CA GLN A 28 -10.91 -8.33 -5.90
C GLN A 28 -10.64 -7.13 -6.83
N LYS A 29 -10.15 -6.01 -6.27
CA LYS A 29 -9.85 -4.80 -7.05
C LYS A 29 -8.73 -4.99 -8.08
N ILE A 30 -7.72 -5.79 -7.74
CA ILE A 30 -6.67 -6.19 -8.68
C ILE A 30 -7.25 -6.99 -9.85
N ASN A 31 -8.11 -7.96 -9.57
CA ASN A 31 -8.71 -8.79 -10.63
C ASN A 31 -9.64 -7.97 -11.55
N GLU A 32 -10.30 -6.95 -11.01
CA GLU A 32 -11.10 -5.99 -11.77
C GLU A 32 -10.23 -5.03 -12.62
N ASN A 33 -8.92 -4.92 -12.34
CA ASN A 33 -8.00 -3.99 -13.01
C ASN A 33 -6.68 -4.70 -13.38
N PRO A 34 -6.68 -5.54 -14.43
CA PRO A 34 -5.54 -6.43 -14.74
C PRO A 34 -4.23 -5.70 -15.07
N ASP A 35 -4.30 -4.44 -15.51
CA ASP A 35 -3.13 -3.61 -15.79
C ASP A 35 -2.52 -2.96 -14.53
N ALA A 36 -3.23 -3.01 -13.39
CA ALA A 36 -2.72 -2.47 -12.15
C ALA A 36 -1.56 -3.34 -11.63
N LEU A 37 -0.45 -2.69 -11.30
CA LEU A 37 0.70 -3.35 -10.65
C LEU A 37 0.82 -3.01 -9.16
N ILE A 38 0.01 -2.07 -8.69
CA ILE A 38 -0.01 -1.60 -7.30
C ILE A 38 -1.46 -1.36 -6.90
N CYS A 39 -1.85 -1.84 -5.73
CA CYS A 39 -3.12 -1.52 -5.08
C CYS A 39 -2.84 -1.05 -3.65
N HIS A 40 -3.51 0.00 -3.20
CA HIS A 40 -3.34 0.55 -1.85
C HIS A 40 -4.69 0.89 -1.23
N THR A 41 -4.76 0.92 0.09
CA THR A 41 -5.98 1.29 0.83
C THR A 41 -5.82 2.63 1.51
N ASP A 42 -6.96 3.15 1.99
CA ASP A 42 -6.95 4.11 3.08
C ASP A 42 -6.65 3.41 4.42
N GLU A 43 -6.50 4.21 5.47
CA GLU A 43 -5.99 3.79 6.77
C GLU A 43 -6.77 4.46 7.90
N ILE A 44 -6.80 3.82 9.07
CA ILE A 44 -7.35 4.42 10.29
C ILE A 44 -6.18 4.61 11.23
N TRP A 45 -5.93 5.85 11.63
CA TRP A 45 -4.80 6.17 12.50
C TRP A 45 -5.22 6.04 13.96
N TYR A 46 -4.47 5.27 14.73
CA TYR A 46 -4.75 5.04 16.15
C TYR A 46 -3.58 5.52 17.00
N ARG A 47 -3.86 6.31 18.04
CA ARG A 47 -2.86 6.80 18.98
C ARG A 47 -3.44 6.97 20.37
N TYR A 48 -2.77 6.43 21.38
CA TYR A 48 -3.16 6.52 22.80
C TYR A 48 -4.64 6.21 23.08
N GLY A 49 -5.14 5.09 22.55
CA GLY A 49 -6.53 4.71 22.81
C GLY A 49 -7.56 5.32 21.85
N LYS A 50 -7.14 6.20 20.92
CA LYS A 50 -8.06 7.06 20.16
C LYS A 50 -7.76 7.08 18.66
N ILE A 51 -8.83 7.07 17.87
CA ILE A 51 -8.77 7.33 16.42
C ILE A 51 -8.34 8.78 16.19
N GLN A 52 -7.39 8.97 15.28
CA GLN A 52 -6.89 10.27 14.86
C GLN A 52 -7.46 10.62 13.49
N ASN A 53 -7.83 11.90 13.32
CA ASN A 53 -8.31 12.39 12.03
C ASN A 53 -7.13 12.64 11.10
N GLN A 54 -7.23 12.10 9.88
CA GLN A 54 -6.32 12.43 8.81
C GLN A 54 -6.57 13.86 8.30
N GLN A 55 -5.52 14.53 7.83
CA GLN A 55 -5.62 15.85 7.20
C GLN A 55 -5.94 15.72 5.71
N LYS A 56 -6.41 16.79 5.07
CA LYS A 56 -6.68 16.82 3.62
C LYS A 56 -5.48 16.39 2.76
N LYS A 57 -4.26 16.67 3.22
CA LYS A 57 -3.01 16.28 2.54
C LYS A 57 -2.75 14.76 2.54
N HIS A 58 -3.43 13.98 3.39
CA HIS A 58 -3.31 12.52 3.44
C HIS A 58 -4.35 11.82 2.56
N LYS A 59 -5.23 12.57 1.89
CA LYS A 59 -6.26 12.02 1.03
C LYS A 59 -5.65 11.03 0.03
N LYS A 60 -6.17 9.81 -0.01
CA LYS A 60 -5.79 8.79 -0.98
C LYS A 60 -6.41 9.07 -2.35
N PHE A 61 -5.70 8.70 -3.41
CA PHE A 61 -6.15 8.82 -4.79
C PHE A 61 -5.91 7.50 -5.53
N GLY A 62 -6.73 7.22 -6.56
CA GLY A 62 -6.51 6.11 -7.50
C GLY A 62 -5.97 6.61 -8.85
N GLY A 63 -5.56 5.69 -9.71
CA GLY A 63 -5.00 5.99 -11.03
C GLY A 63 -3.53 6.41 -10.97
N TYR A 64 -3.10 7.25 -11.91
CA TYR A 64 -1.72 7.75 -11.95
C TYR A 64 -1.53 8.91 -10.96
N ILE A 65 -0.98 8.61 -9.79
CA ILE A 65 -0.92 9.54 -8.63
C ILE A 65 0.48 10.07 -8.33
N PHE A 66 1.41 9.98 -9.29
CA PHE A 66 2.79 10.40 -9.10
C PHE A 66 2.90 11.84 -8.62
N LYS A 67 2.22 12.79 -9.29
CA LYS A 67 2.26 14.22 -8.93
C LYS A 67 1.71 14.49 -7.52
N GLN A 68 0.71 13.73 -7.09
CA GLN A 68 0.08 13.84 -5.78
C GLN A 68 1.02 13.32 -4.67
N CYS A 69 1.90 12.37 -5.00
CA CYS A 69 2.88 11.81 -4.07
C CYS A 69 4.18 12.65 -3.97
N LEU A 70 4.47 13.52 -4.95
CA LEU A 70 5.67 14.37 -4.96
C LEU A 70 5.82 15.28 -3.71
N PRO A 71 4.80 16.04 -3.28
CA PRO A 71 4.97 16.95 -2.13
C PRO A 71 5.01 16.21 -0.78
N PHE A 72 4.38 15.04 -0.70
CA PHE A 72 4.27 14.21 0.49
C PHE A 72 3.83 12.82 0.07
N CYS A 73 4.50 11.78 0.57
CA CYS A 73 4.08 10.41 0.28
C CYS A 73 2.73 10.13 0.95
N ILE A 74 1.68 9.99 0.14
CA ILE A 74 0.32 9.70 0.60
C ILE A 74 0.04 8.19 0.69
N ILE A 75 1.04 7.34 0.47
CA ILE A 75 0.92 5.88 0.48
C ILE A 75 1.78 5.33 1.62
N SER A 76 1.18 4.49 2.45
CA SER A 76 1.85 3.82 3.56
C SER A 76 2.31 2.43 3.14
N PRO A 77 3.46 1.94 3.62
CA PRO A 77 3.91 0.56 3.38
C PRO A 77 2.85 -0.48 3.77
N SER A 78 2.24 -0.34 4.95
CA SER A 78 1.22 -1.28 5.44
C SER A 78 -0.04 -1.34 4.58
N SER A 79 -0.32 -0.31 3.78
CA SER A 79 -1.54 -0.25 2.96
C SER A 79 -1.38 -0.88 1.57
N VAL A 80 -0.15 -1.05 1.08
CA VAL A 80 0.09 -1.50 -0.30
C VAL A 80 0.13 -3.01 -0.47
N ILE A 81 -0.29 -3.45 -1.66
CA ILE A 81 0.07 -4.72 -2.27
C ILE A 81 0.64 -4.42 -3.66
N ILE A 82 1.82 -4.96 -3.94
CA ILE A 82 2.61 -4.63 -5.14
C ILE A 82 2.89 -5.94 -5.89
N ASN A 83 2.73 -5.88 -7.21
CA ASN A 83 3.10 -6.97 -8.09
C ASN A 83 4.63 -7.11 -8.14
N ARG A 84 5.13 -8.34 -8.01
CA ARG A 84 6.57 -8.67 -8.02
C ARG A 84 7.29 -8.09 -9.23
N LYS A 85 6.63 -7.97 -10.38
CA LYS A 85 7.19 -7.39 -11.60
C LYS A 85 7.80 -6.00 -11.37
N VAL A 86 7.18 -5.18 -10.52
CA VAL A 86 7.67 -3.83 -10.21
C VAL A 86 9.09 -3.90 -9.67
N PHE A 87 9.36 -4.77 -8.70
CA PHE A 87 10.68 -4.90 -8.09
C PHE A 87 11.73 -5.51 -9.02
N ASN A 88 11.32 -6.34 -9.97
CA ASN A 88 12.22 -6.85 -11.00
C ASN A 88 12.66 -5.75 -11.97
N GLU A 89 11.83 -4.71 -12.14
CA GLU A 89 12.08 -3.58 -13.04
C GLU A 89 12.80 -2.43 -12.36
N VAL A 90 12.33 -2.02 -11.17
CA VAL A 90 12.84 -0.82 -10.47
C VAL A 90 13.95 -1.14 -9.45
N GLY A 91 14.12 -2.40 -9.08
CA GLY A 91 15.03 -2.83 -8.02
C GLY A 91 14.37 -2.99 -6.65
N LEU A 92 15.21 -3.22 -5.64
CA LEU A 92 14.80 -3.44 -4.25
C LEU A 92 14.99 -2.17 -3.41
N PHE A 93 14.68 -2.27 -2.12
CA PHE A 93 14.87 -1.18 -1.16
C PHE A 93 16.36 -0.91 -0.90
N ASP A 94 16.70 0.37 -0.70
CA ASP A 94 18.01 0.81 -0.24
C ASP A 94 18.21 0.42 1.25
N PHE A 95 19.46 0.15 1.63
CA PHE A 95 19.85 -0.28 2.99
C PHE A 95 20.43 0.84 3.86
N LEU A 96 20.17 2.11 3.53
CA LEU A 96 20.79 3.26 4.21
C LEU A 96 20.57 3.27 5.73
#